data_AF-A0A5K1C172-F1
#
_entry.id   AF-A0A5K1C172-F1
#
_cell.length_a   1.000
_cell.length_b   1.000
_cell.length_c   1.000
_cell.angle_alpha   90.00
_cell.angle_beta   90.00
_cell.angle_gamma   90.00
#
_symmetry.space_group_name_H-M   'P 1'
#
loop_
_entity.id
_entity.type
_entity.pdbx_description
1 polymer ?
#
loop_
_entity_poly.entity_id
_entity_poly.type
_entity_poly.pdbx_seq_one_letter_code
_entity_poly.pdbx_strand_id
1 'polypeptide(L)' 'TVFAYGQTSSGKTFTMKGSSNDPGVIHLAVQDVFRNIKL' A
#
# COMPACT_ATOMS: atom_id res chain seq x y z
N THR A 1 -0.95 7.46 -10.25
CA THR A 1 -0.54 6.05 -10.40
C THR A 1 0.78 5.84 -9.71
N VAL A 2 0.91 4.78 -8.90
CA VAL A 2 2.13 4.45 -8.15
C VAL A 2 2.58 3.04 -8.54
N PHE A 3 3.87 2.88 -8.81
CA PHE A 3 4.47 1.60 -9.19
C PHE A 3 5.62 1.24 -8.25
N ALA A 4 5.65 0.01 -7.78
CA ALA A 4 6.83 -0.56 -7.14
C ALA A 4 7.69 -1.24 -8.22
N TYR A 5 8.98 -0.91 -8.27
CA TYR A 5 9.94 -1.45 -9.24
C TYR A 5 11.10 -2.16 -8.55
N GLY A 6 11.65 -3.19 -9.20
CA GLY A 6 12.72 -4.03 -8.66
C GLY A 6 12.61 -5.49 -9.10
N GLN A 7 13.64 -6.28 -8.84
CA GLN A 7 13.68 -7.72 -9.15
C GLN A 7 12.72 -8.56 -8.29
N THR A 8 12.44 -9.80 -8.67
CA THR A 8 11.67 -10.74 -7.83
C THR A 8 12.33 -10.88 -6.45
N SER A 9 11.52 -11.02 -5.40
CA SER A 9 11.97 -11.03 -3.99
C SER A 9 12.48 -9.69 -3.43
N SER A 10 12.45 -8.58 -4.19
CA SER A 10 12.84 -7.25 -3.68
C SER A 10 11.80 -6.55 -2.79
N GLY A 11 10.75 -7.27 -2.36
CA GLY A 11 9.72 -6.72 -1.48
C GLY A 11 8.60 -5.91 -2.15
N LYS A 12 8.53 -5.80 -3.50
CA LYS A 12 7.47 -5.02 -4.19
C LYS A 12 6.04 -5.33 -3.72
N THR A 13 5.70 -6.61 -3.61
CA THR A 13 4.39 -7.06 -3.13
C THR A 13 4.17 -6.67 -1.67
N PHE A 14 5.21 -6.79 -0.83
CA PHE A 14 5.15 -6.36 0.57
C PHE A 14 4.95 -4.84 0.67
N THR A 15 5.65 -4.03 -0.12
CA THR A 15 5.45 -2.57 -0.13
C THR A 15 4.04 -2.17 -0.58
N MET A 16 3.53 -2.76 -1.67
CA MET A 16 2.23 -2.37 -2.23
C MET A 16 1.06 -2.93 -1.42
N LYS A 17 1.12 -4.20 -1.03
CA LYS A 17 0.02 -4.91 -0.34
C LYS A 17 0.22 -4.97 1.17
N GLY A 18 1.45 -5.18 1.62
CA GLY A 18 1.78 -5.43 3.02
C GLY A 18 1.36 -6.81 3.50
N SER A 19 1.23 -6.91 4.81
CA SER A 19 0.67 -8.04 5.56
C SER A 19 -0.45 -7.55 6.48
N SER A 20 -1.12 -8.46 7.18
CA SER A 20 -2.16 -8.09 8.14
C SER A 20 -1.66 -7.21 9.30
N ASN A 21 -0.39 -7.39 9.69
CA ASN A 21 0.22 -6.63 10.79
C ASN A 21 0.94 -5.37 10.32
N ASP A 22 1.23 -5.27 9.02
CA ASP A 22 1.97 -4.16 8.40
C ASP A 22 1.34 -3.84 7.04
N PRO A 23 0.29 -3.01 7.00
CA PRO A 23 -0.46 -2.72 5.77
C PRO A 23 0.37 -1.91 4.77
N GLY A 24 0.36 -2.35 3.50
CA GLY A 24 1.09 -1.68 2.43
C GLY A 24 0.37 -0.45 1.86
N VAL A 25 1.01 0.16 0.85
CA VAL A 25 0.57 1.42 0.21
C VAL A 25 -0.90 1.39 -0.21
N ILE A 26 -1.41 0.29 -0.76
CA ILE A 26 -2.80 0.19 -1.22
C ILE A 26 -3.78 0.35 -0.06
N HIS A 27 -3.58 -0.37 1.04
CA HIS A 27 -4.49 -0.33 2.19
C HIS A 27 -4.47 1.05 2.86
N LEU A 28 -3.27 1.60 3.05
CA LEU A 28 -3.09 2.92 3.66
C LEU A 28 -3.73 4.02 2.80
N ALA A 29 -3.49 4.03 1.49
CA ALA A 29 -4.05 5.02 0.59
C ALA A 29 -5.58 4.99 0.57
N VAL A 30 -6.19 3.81 0.55
CA VAL A 30 -7.65 3.66 0.60
C VAL A 30 -8.20 4.17 1.93
N GLN A 31 -7.58 3.80 3.05
CA GLN A 31 -7.98 4.28 4.37
C GLN A 31 -7.90 5.80 4.47
N ASP A 32 -6.82 6.39 3.97
CA ASP A 32 -6.64 7.83 3.98
C ASP A 32 -7.67 8.53 3.09
N VAL A 33 -7.97 8.03 1.89
CA VAL A 33 -9.02 8.58 1.04
C VAL A 33 -10.37 8.61 1.76
N PHE A 34 -10.79 7.50 2.36
CA PHE A 34 -12.07 7.47 3.08
C PHE A 34 -12.06 8.32 4.35
N ARG A 35 -10.91 8.45 5.04
CA ARG A 35 -10.76 9.37 6.17
C ARG A 35 -10.95 10.83 5.72
N ASN A 36 -10.36 11.20 4.59
CA ASN A 36 -10.46 12.57 4.05
C ASN A 36 -11.87 12.90 3.52
N ILE A 37 -12.62 11.90 3.05
CA ILE A 37 -14.01 12.10 2.57
C ILE A 37 -14.99 12.33 3.73
N LYS A 38 -14.78 11.73 4.91
CA LYS A 38 -15.68 11.82 6.07
C LYS A 38 -15.51 13.10 6.92
N LEU A 39 -15.07 14.20 6.31
CA LEU A 39 -15.14 15.54 6.90
C LEU A 39 -16.61 15.96 7.11
#